data_AF-A0A7S1DJ55-F1
#
_entry.id   AF-A0A7S1DJ55-F1
#
_cell.length_a   1.000
_cell.length_b   1.000
_cell.length_c   1.000
_cell.angle_alpha   90.00
_cell.angle_beta   90.00
_cell.angle_gamma   90.00
#
_symmetry.space_group_name_H-M   'P 1'
#
loop_
_entity.id
_entity.type
_entity.pdbx_description
1 polymer ?
#
loop_
_entity_poly.entity_id
_entity_poly.type
_entity_poly.pdbx_seq_one_letter_code
_entity_poly.pdbx_strand_id
1 'polypeptide(L)'
;GSVSARLLLDAMGNFSPIMRQARGYAKPDGVCLVVGTCARGAWVDNSFGDLIYSFTPVRGEKQYFWEAFPSKDLHGSKEESRTTYMFTYVDADPARGSLAEMFDDYLDLLPSYSGARGPNGEAPDVDGMKVSRALCGMFPCYYDSPLPIKYDRIMQVGDSSGLQSPLSFGGFGSMLRHLGRVSGGISEALDADLTSKEDLDAMSPYLPSLSTMWLFQKAMSVSVGKPVPDPDIINKVLSSNFKTMDKLGKGVMMPFLQDVIQLPGLFSTIAGMSLYDPLLVPPLLLWVGPAPVVTWTGHFAQLAAYTALYKVGSAVLPSAEKGMDARSKYYFRRKLEAWKFGSGNDY
;
A
#
# COMPACT_ATOMS: atom_id res chain seq x y z
N GLY A 1 -29.47 19.37 16.01
CA GLY A 1 -29.75 18.19 16.84
C GLY A 1 -28.43 17.53 17.20
N SER A 2 -28.36 16.86 18.35
CA SER A 2 -27.19 16.07 18.77
C SER A 2 -27.44 14.59 18.50
N VAL A 3 -26.40 13.86 18.08
CA VAL A 3 -26.39 12.39 17.97
C VAL A 3 -25.53 11.84 19.10
N SER A 4 -26.04 10.84 19.82
CA SER A 4 -25.32 10.14 20.88
C SER A 4 -25.11 8.68 20.47
N ALA A 5 -23.90 8.16 20.67
CA ALA A 5 -23.53 6.78 20.32
C ALA A 5 -22.52 6.20 21.34
N ARG A 6 -22.40 4.87 21.37
CA ARG A 6 -21.43 4.16 22.24
C ARG A 6 -20.01 4.17 21.70
N LEU A 7 -19.86 4.28 20.39
CA LEU A 7 -18.61 4.26 19.62
C LEU A 7 -18.79 5.09 18.34
N LEU A 8 -17.80 5.90 18.00
CA LEU A 8 -17.69 6.61 16.73
C LEU A 8 -16.62 5.92 15.86
N LEU A 9 -16.98 5.59 14.62
CA LEU A 9 -16.04 5.06 13.63
C LEU A 9 -15.61 6.19 12.69
N ASP A 10 -14.32 6.51 12.70
CA ASP A 10 -13.73 7.47 11.77
C ASP A 10 -13.38 6.77 10.46
N ALA A 11 -14.25 6.95 9.46
CA ALA A 11 -14.12 6.43 8.11
C ALA A 11 -14.03 7.57 7.06
N MET A 12 -13.56 8.76 7.46
CA MET A 12 -13.52 9.95 6.59
C MET A 12 -12.33 9.96 5.61
N GLY A 13 -11.50 8.93 5.64
CA GLY A 13 -10.35 8.74 4.75
C GLY A 13 -9.07 9.43 5.22
N ASN A 14 -8.11 9.54 4.30
CA ASN A 14 -6.76 10.09 4.52
C ASN A 14 -6.72 11.53 5.06
N PHE A 15 -7.80 12.30 4.88
CA PHE A 15 -7.91 13.70 5.32
C PHE A 15 -8.83 13.89 6.53
N SER A 16 -9.19 12.81 7.22
CA SER A 16 -10.01 12.87 8.43
C SER A 16 -9.49 13.93 9.42
N PRO A 17 -10.35 14.88 9.86
CA PRO A 17 -9.98 15.82 10.91
C PRO A 17 -9.60 15.15 12.24
N ILE A 18 -10.26 14.03 12.57
CA ILE A 18 -9.98 13.26 13.79
C ILE A 18 -8.59 12.64 13.71
N MET A 19 -8.27 11.97 12.59
CA MET A 19 -6.94 11.44 12.35
C MET A 19 -5.87 12.54 12.44
N ARG A 20 -6.13 13.70 11.83
CA ARG A 20 -5.17 14.83 11.83
C ARG A 20 -4.90 15.33 13.24
N GLN A 21 -5.93 15.43 14.08
CA GLN A 21 -5.78 15.76 15.49
C GLN A 21 -5.02 14.68 16.27
N ALA A 22 -5.33 13.39 16.04
CA ALA A 22 -4.65 12.27 16.68
C ALA A 22 -3.14 12.21 16.35
N ARG A 23 -2.77 12.65 15.14
CA ARG A 23 -1.38 12.80 14.69
C ARG A 23 -0.73 14.13 15.10
N GLY A 24 -1.43 15.01 15.83
CA GLY A 24 -0.92 16.34 16.18
C GLY A 24 -0.61 17.20 14.96
N TYR A 25 -1.32 17.00 13.85
CA TYR A 25 -1.07 17.63 12.55
C TYR A 25 0.35 17.41 12.02
N ALA A 26 0.97 16.27 12.36
CA ALA A 26 2.27 15.89 11.83
C ALA A 26 2.28 15.91 10.29
N LYS A 27 3.41 16.35 9.74
CA LYS A 27 3.66 16.26 8.30
C LYS A 27 3.76 14.79 7.89
N PRO A 28 3.15 14.37 6.75
CA PRO A 28 3.38 13.04 6.20
C PRO A 28 4.88 12.80 5.92
N ASP A 29 5.33 11.56 6.13
CA ASP A 29 6.70 11.15 5.81
C ASP A 29 6.91 10.98 4.31
N GLY A 30 5.83 10.62 3.60
CA GLY A 30 5.79 10.52 2.16
C GLY A 30 4.39 10.74 1.62
N VAL A 31 4.31 10.89 0.30
CA VAL A 31 3.06 11.14 -0.41
C VAL A 31 3.10 10.34 -1.71
N CYS A 32 2.03 9.61 -2.00
CA CYS A 32 1.74 9.15 -3.36
C CYS A 32 0.88 10.21 -4.04
N LEU A 33 1.39 10.74 -5.14
CA LEU A 33 0.65 11.61 -6.04
C LEU A 33 0.15 10.77 -7.20
N VAL A 34 -1.12 10.92 -7.57
CA VAL A 34 -1.72 10.22 -8.71
C VAL A 34 -2.47 11.20 -9.60
N VAL A 35 -2.32 11.01 -10.90
CA VAL A 35 -3.14 11.65 -11.92
C VAL A 35 -3.62 10.59 -12.90
N GLY A 36 -4.67 10.88 -13.65
CA GLY A 36 -5.06 9.97 -14.72
C GLY A 36 -6.44 10.26 -15.28
N THR A 37 -6.86 9.41 -16.20
CA THR A 37 -8.17 9.51 -16.84
C THR A 37 -8.87 8.16 -16.91
N CYS A 38 -10.19 8.22 -16.91
CA CYS A 38 -11.04 7.18 -17.48
C CYS A 38 -11.51 7.73 -18.83
N ALA A 39 -11.13 7.08 -19.92
CA ALA A 39 -11.50 7.50 -21.26
C ALA A 39 -12.17 6.37 -22.04
N ARG A 40 -12.65 6.68 -23.25
CA ARG A 40 -13.09 5.75 -24.29
C ARG A 40 -12.28 5.95 -25.56
N GLY A 41 -12.13 4.86 -26.32
CA GLY A 41 -11.38 4.83 -27.57
C GLY A 41 -9.86 4.85 -27.38
N ALA A 42 -9.14 4.46 -28.43
CA ALA A 42 -7.67 4.54 -28.54
C ALA A 42 -6.87 3.66 -27.56
N TRP A 43 -7.28 2.41 -27.36
CA TRP A 43 -6.44 1.40 -26.69
C TRP A 43 -6.02 0.36 -27.71
N VAL A 44 -4.76 -0.05 -27.63
CA VAL A 44 -4.26 -1.15 -28.47
C VAL A 44 -4.75 -2.50 -27.96
N ASP A 45 -4.84 -2.65 -26.64
CA ASP A 45 -5.45 -3.79 -25.96
C ASP A 45 -6.09 -3.34 -24.64
N ASN A 46 -7.34 -3.74 -24.41
CA ASN A 46 -8.08 -3.47 -23.18
C ASN A 46 -8.56 -4.75 -22.48
N SER A 47 -7.93 -5.90 -22.76
CA SER A 47 -8.29 -7.20 -22.19
C SER A 47 -7.67 -7.47 -20.81
N PHE A 48 -6.61 -6.75 -20.45
CA PHE A 48 -5.90 -6.90 -19.17
C PHE A 48 -5.58 -5.54 -18.52
N GLY A 49 -5.23 -5.60 -17.24
CA GLY A 49 -4.75 -4.45 -16.48
C GLY A 49 -3.23 -4.48 -16.25
N ASP A 50 -2.67 -3.30 -16.03
CA ASP A 50 -1.31 -3.09 -15.54
C ASP A 50 -1.37 -2.72 -14.06
N LEU A 51 -0.71 -3.52 -13.22
CA LEU A 51 -0.70 -3.28 -11.77
C LEU A 51 0.42 -2.34 -11.33
N ILE A 52 1.58 -2.41 -11.99
CA ILE A 52 2.66 -1.43 -11.82
C ILE A 52 3.59 -1.55 -13.02
N TYR A 53 3.68 -0.48 -13.80
CA TYR A 53 4.56 -0.40 -14.97
C TYR A 53 5.40 0.87 -14.90
N SER A 54 6.68 0.77 -15.26
CA SER A 54 7.59 1.91 -15.29
C SER A 54 8.57 1.73 -16.43
N PHE A 55 8.74 2.78 -17.22
CA PHE A 55 9.56 2.76 -18.44
C PHE A 55 10.41 4.00 -18.63
N THR A 56 10.04 5.12 -18.02
CA THR A 56 10.86 6.33 -18.05
C THR A 56 11.99 6.22 -17.03
N PRO A 57 13.17 6.77 -17.31
CA PRO A 57 14.15 7.04 -16.24
C PRO A 57 13.56 8.03 -15.24
N VAL A 58 14.25 8.23 -14.11
CA VAL A 58 13.95 9.30 -13.17
C VAL A 58 13.98 10.65 -13.89
N ARG A 59 12.92 11.46 -13.71
CA ARG A 59 12.73 12.77 -14.35
C ARG A 59 12.25 13.77 -13.32
N GLY A 60 12.89 14.94 -13.25
CA GLY A 60 12.48 16.00 -12.32
C GLY A 60 12.34 15.51 -10.88
N GLU A 61 13.31 14.70 -10.42
CA GLU A 61 13.32 14.09 -9.08
C GLU A 61 12.09 13.22 -8.76
N LYS A 62 11.50 12.60 -9.79
CA LYS A 62 10.35 11.70 -9.69
C LYS A 62 10.58 10.44 -10.53
N GLN A 63 10.07 9.32 -10.05
CA GLN A 63 9.86 8.13 -10.87
C GLN A 63 8.36 8.01 -11.15
N TYR A 64 8.00 7.88 -12.42
CA TYR A 64 6.62 7.67 -12.82
C TYR A 64 6.31 6.19 -12.97
N PHE A 65 5.22 5.78 -12.33
CA PHE A 65 4.63 4.46 -12.41
C PHE A 65 3.26 4.56 -13.04
N TRP A 66 2.84 3.49 -13.70
CA TRP A 66 1.60 3.42 -14.44
C TRP A 66 0.77 2.23 -13.98
N GLU A 67 -0.52 2.48 -13.83
CA GLU A 67 -1.55 1.50 -13.56
C GLU A 67 -2.65 1.69 -14.58
N ALA A 68 -3.24 0.59 -15.07
CA ALA A 68 -4.37 0.71 -15.95
C ALA A 68 -5.30 -0.48 -15.84
N PHE A 69 -6.61 -0.24 -15.94
CA PHE A 69 -7.61 -1.28 -15.78
C PHE A 69 -8.72 -1.12 -16.83
N PRO A 70 -9.17 -2.23 -17.44
CA PRO A 70 -10.42 -2.24 -18.18
C PRO A 70 -11.55 -1.77 -17.26
N SER A 71 -12.37 -0.84 -17.76
CA SER A 71 -13.42 -0.22 -16.96
C SER A 71 -14.70 -0.07 -17.79
N LYS A 72 -15.81 0.18 -17.09
CA LYS A 72 -17.06 0.57 -17.71
C LYS A 72 -17.39 1.98 -17.27
N ASP A 73 -17.68 2.85 -18.25
CA ASP A 73 -18.20 4.18 -17.94
C ASP A 73 -19.57 4.05 -17.28
N LEU A 74 -19.73 4.64 -16.10
CA LEU A 74 -20.97 4.57 -15.30
C LEU A 74 -22.07 5.49 -15.85
N HIS A 75 -21.78 6.36 -16.82
CA HIS A 75 -22.74 7.27 -17.44
C HIS A 75 -23.60 6.65 -18.56
N GLY A 76 -23.82 5.33 -18.53
CA GLY A 76 -24.74 4.63 -19.45
C GLY A 76 -24.19 4.37 -20.86
N SER A 77 -22.92 4.69 -21.10
CA SER A 77 -22.22 4.32 -22.34
C SER A 77 -21.99 2.82 -22.41
N LYS A 78 -22.30 2.19 -23.55
CA LYS A 78 -21.98 0.79 -23.82
C LYS A 78 -20.55 0.60 -24.34
N GLU A 79 -19.87 1.68 -24.69
CA GLU A 79 -18.49 1.64 -25.16
C GLU A 79 -17.54 1.28 -24.02
N GLU A 80 -16.57 0.41 -24.32
CA GLU A 80 -15.52 0.04 -23.38
C GLU A 80 -14.69 1.26 -22.99
N SER A 81 -14.31 1.31 -21.73
CA SER A 81 -13.48 2.37 -21.19
C SER A 81 -12.23 1.77 -20.59
N ARG A 82 -11.17 2.57 -20.49
CA ARG A 82 -9.97 2.21 -19.75
C ARG A 82 -9.67 3.32 -18.77
N THR A 83 -9.39 2.92 -17.54
CA THR A 83 -8.87 3.82 -16.53
C THR A 83 -7.37 3.67 -16.51
N THR A 84 -6.64 4.76 -16.70
CA THR A 84 -5.19 4.79 -16.69
C THR A 84 -4.72 5.85 -15.72
N TYR A 85 -3.89 5.44 -14.77
CA TYR A 85 -3.27 6.27 -13.76
C TYR A 85 -1.78 6.34 -13.99
N MET A 86 -1.21 7.52 -13.76
CA MET A 86 0.21 7.70 -13.54
C MET A 86 0.40 8.20 -12.10
N PHE A 87 1.29 7.56 -11.35
CA PHE A 87 1.56 7.91 -9.97
C PHE A 87 3.06 8.00 -9.69
N THR A 88 3.41 8.66 -8.58
CA THR A 88 4.79 8.80 -8.12
C THR A 88 4.88 8.86 -6.60
N TYR A 89 5.99 8.37 -6.05
CA TYR A 89 6.31 8.45 -4.63
C TYR A 89 7.28 9.58 -4.36
N VAL A 90 6.84 10.54 -3.55
CA VAL A 90 7.60 11.73 -3.18
C VAL A 90 7.61 11.92 -1.66
N ASP A 91 8.57 12.71 -1.19
CA ASP A 91 8.50 13.29 0.16
C ASP A 91 7.48 14.44 0.19
N ALA A 92 7.00 14.77 1.39
CA ALA A 92 6.16 15.95 1.62
C ALA A 92 7.02 17.22 1.71
N ASP A 93 7.75 17.52 0.63
CA ASP A 93 8.58 18.72 0.51
C ASP A 93 7.85 19.81 -0.29
N PRO A 94 7.84 21.08 0.16
CA PRO A 94 7.15 22.17 -0.54
C PRO A 94 7.76 22.54 -1.89
N ALA A 95 8.98 22.09 -2.22
CA ALA A 95 9.58 22.29 -3.55
C ALA A 95 8.99 21.35 -4.62
N ARG A 96 8.14 20.39 -4.24
CA ARG A 96 7.47 19.49 -5.19
C ARG A 96 6.51 20.26 -6.08
N GLY A 97 6.48 19.86 -7.34
CA GLY A 97 5.58 20.40 -8.36
C GLY A 97 4.10 20.13 -8.07
N SER A 98 3.23 20.77 -8.85
CA SER A 98 1.78 20.65 -8.68
C SER A 98 1.21 19.37 -9.32
N LEU A 99 0.01 18.96 -8.89
CA LEU A 99 -0.73 17.89 -9.57
C LEU A 99 -1.09 18.26 -11.02
N ALA A 100 -1.19 19.56 -11.34
CA ALA A 100 -1.44 20.00 -12.72
C ALA A 100 -0.23 19.74 -13.62
N GLU A 101 0.98 20.09 -13.16
CA GLU A 101 2.23 19.78 -13.89
C GLU A 101 2.41 18.27 -14.08
N MET A 102 2.07 17.47 -13.06
CA MET A 102 2.09 16.01 -13.18
C MET A 102 1.03 15.50 -14.18
N PHE A 103 -0.11 16.17 -14.29
CA PHE A 103 -1.15 15.83 -15.27
C PHE A 103 -0.70 16.15 -16.70
N ASP A 104 0.04 17.24 -16.90
CA ASP A 104 0.66 17.56 -18.20
C ASP A 104 1.68 16.48 -18.58
N ASP A 105 2.56 16.08 -17.65
CA ASP A 105 3.48 14.94 -17.86
C ASP A 105 2.72 13.64 -18.20
N TYR A 106 1.56 13.40 -17.59
CA TYR A 106 0.72 12.24 -17.89
C TYR A 106 0.21 12.26 -19.33
N LEU A 107 -0.33 13.39 -19.80
CA LEU A 107 -0.83 13.53 -21.16
C LEU A 107 0.30 13.37 -22.18
N ASP A 108 1.47 13.95 -21.92
CA ASP A 108 2.65 13.86 -22.79
C ASP A 108 3.19 12.42 -22.90
N LEU A 109 3.17 11.66 -21.80
CA LEU A 109 3.71 10.30 -21.74
C LEU A 109 2.71 9.21 -22.12
N LEU A 110 1.41 9.50 -22.11
CA LEU A 110 0.34 8.54 -22.38
C LEU A 110 0.48 7.81 -23.74
N PRO A 111 0.88 8.46 -24.85
CA PRO A 111 1.12 7.76 -26.11
C PRO A 111 2.27 6.74 -26.01
N SER A 112 3.36 7.10 -25.33
CA SER A 112 4.53 6.23 -25.16
C SER A 112 4.24 5.04 -24.26
N TYR A 113 3.54 5.28 -23.14
CA TYR A 113 3.07 4.21 -22.26
C TYR A 113 2.19 3.23 -23.03
N SER A 114 1.19 3.74 -23.76
CA SER A 114 0.25 2.89 -24.48
C SER A 114 0.92 2.11 -25.62
N GLY A 115 1.85 2.75 -26.34
CA GLY A 115 2.67 2.09 -27.36
C GLY A 115 3.50 0.95 -26.81
N ALA A 116 4.17 1.15 -25.67
CA ALA A 116 4.95 0.11 -25.01
C ALA A 116 4.12 -1.11 -24.53
N ARG A 117 2.78 -0.96 -24.46
CA ARG A 117 1.85 -2.03 -24.09
C ARG A 117 1.11 -2.64 -25.29
N GLY A 118 1.21 -2.05 -26.48
CA GLY A 118 0.61 -2.62 -27.69
C GLY A 118 1.28 -3.94 -28.10
N PRO A 119 0.55 -4.92 -28.67
CA PRO A 119 1.09 -6.21 -29.07
C PRO A 119 2.23 -6.11 -30.09
N ASN A 120 2.29 -5.00 -30.84
CA ASN A 120 3.34 -4.71 -31.82
C ASN A 120 4.13 -3.40 -31.54
N GLY A 121 3.95 -2.78 -30.37
CA GLY A 121 4.58 -1.49 -30.06
C GLY A 121 3.90 -0.26 -30.70
N GLU A 122 2.69 -0.41 -31.23
CA GLU A 122 1.93 0.66 -31.90
C GLU A 122 1.38 1.67 -30.88
N ALA A 123 1.63 2.96 -31.08
CA ALA A 123 1.02 4.01 -30.27
C ALA A 123 -0.44 4.22 -30.69
N PRO A 124 -1.41 4.29 -29.76
CA PRO A 124 -2.78 4.57 -30.12
C PRO A 124 -3.01 6.04 -30.47
N ASP A 125 -4.15 6.32 -31.13
CA ASP A 125 -4.62 7.67 -31.42
C ASP A 125 -5.12 8.38 -30.15
N VAL A 126 -4.20 8.92 -29.36
CA VAL A 126 -4.52 9.60 -28.10
C VAL A 126 -5.39 10.85 -28.33
N ASP A 127 -5.28 11.53 -29.48
CA ASP A 127 -6.13 12.68 -29.83
C ASP A 127 -7.60 12.26 -30.05
N GLY A 128 -7.82 11.00 -30.44
CA GLY A 128 -9.13 10.37 -30.54
C GLY A 128 -9.75 9.94 -29.19
N MET A 129 -9.02 10.06 -28.06
CA MET A 129 -9.53 9.66 -26.74
C MET A 129 -10.65 10.57 -26.25
N LYS A 130 -11.76 9.96 -25.87
CA LYS A 130 -12.89 10.65 -25.24
C LYS A 130 -12.81 10.49 -23.74
N VAL A 131 -12.18 11.46 -23.06
CA VAL A 131 -12.07 11.47 -21.60
C VAL A 131 -13.47 11.59 -20.97
N SER A 132 -13.84 10.59 -20.17
CA SER A 132 -15.08 10.60 -19.37
C SER A 132 -14.83 11.25 -18.01
N ARG A 133 -13.68 10.98 -17.37
CA ARG A 133 -13.31 11.51 -16.06
C ARG A 133 -11.80 11.74 -15.96
N ALA A 134 -11.41 12.76 -15.24
CA ALA A 134 -10.03 12.99 -14.80
C ALA A 134 -9.92 12.78 -13.28
N LEU A 135 -8.77 12.27 -12.83
CA LEU A 135 -8.42 12.08 -11.43
C LEU A 135 -7.16 12.90 -11.14
N CYS A 136 -7.19 13.64 -10.03
CA CYS A 136 -6.00 14.16 -9.36
C CYS A 136 -6.12 13.80 -7.88
N GLY A 137 -5.17 13.03 -7.36
CA GLY A 137 -5.23 12.46 -6.02
C GLY A 137 -3.91 12.58 -5.27
N MET A 138 -4.02 12.59 -3.95
CA MET A 138 -2.89 12.64 -3.04
C MET A 138 -3.16 11.71 -1.84
N PHE A 139 -2.24 10.79 -1.60
CA PHE A 139 -2.32 9.85 -0.49
C PHE A 139 -1.14 10.05 0.46
N PRO A 140 -1.37 10.62 1.66
CA PRO A 140 -0.31 10.79 2.65
C PRO A 140 0.08 9.44 3.26
N CYS A 141 1.37 9.28 3.52
CA CYS A 141 1.95 8.10 4.12
C CYS A 141 2.71 8.50 5.38
N TYR A 142 2.51 7.76 6.48
CA TYR A 142 3.15 8.01 7.77
C TYR A 142 3.84 6.76 8.26
N TYR A 143 5.13 6.82 8.61
CA TYR A 143 5.89 5.68 9.12
C TYR A 143 5.27 5.09 10.38
N ASP A 144 4.71 5.94 11.24
CA ASP A 144 3.90 5.52 12.39
C ASP A 144 2.48 5.15 11.91
N SER A 145 2.39 4.01 11.23
CA SER A 145 1.14 3.40 10.79
C SER A 145 1.14 1.88 11.04
N PRO A 146 -0.01 1.29 11.44
CA PRO A 146 -1.33 1.91 11.63
C PRO A 146 -1.35 2.94 12.75
N LEU A 147 -2.23 3.94 12.66
CA LEU A 147 -2.34 5.01 13.66
C LEU A 147 -2.83 4.42 15.00
N PRO A 148 -2.09 4.60 16.12
CA PRO A 148 -2.57 4.18 17.43
C PRO A 148 -3.84 4.93 17.85
N ILE A 149 -4.73 4.26 18.58
CA ILE A 149 -5.97 4.87 19.07
C ILE A 149 -5.65 5.88 20.18
N LYS A 150 -6.13 7.12 20.03
CA LYS A 150 -5.84 8.22 20.96
C LYS A 150 -6.98 8.59 21.89
N TYR A 151 -8.20 8.17 21.58
CA TYR A 151 -9.41 8.63 22.27
C TYR A 151 -10.31 7.45 22.64
N ASP A 152 -10.94 7.55 23.81
CA ASP A 152 -11.99 6.61 24.20
C ASP A 152 -13.17 6.72 23.24
N ARG A 153 -13.79 5.59 22.91
CA ARG A 153 -14.99 5.51 22.07
C ARG A 153 -14.85 6.12 20.67
N ILE A 154 -13.62 6.27 20.15
CA ILE A 154 -13.35 6.66 18.77
C ILE A 154 -12.34 5.70 18.16
N MET A 155 -12.70 5.11 17.02
CA MET A 155 -11.83 4.19 16.29
C MET A 155 -11.78 4.53 14.81
N GLN A 156 -10.58 4.71 14.28
CA GLN A 156 -10.35 4.90 12.85
C GLN A 156 -10.39 3.58 12.06
N VAL A 157 -10.96 3.62 10.87
CA VAL A 157 -11.07 2.50 9.91
C VAL A 157 -10.74 2.97 8.49
N GLY A 158 -10.42 2.02 7.59
CA GLY A 158 -10.02 2.35 6.22
C GLY A 158 -8.79 3.25 6.18
N ASP A 159 -8.74 4.21 5.26
CA ASP A 159 -7.58 5.09 5.12
C ASP A 159 -7.32 5.95 6.37
N SER A 160 -8.36 6.28 7.15
CA SER A 160 -8.20 7.03 8.41
C SER A 160 -7.37 6.26 9.44
N SER A 161 -7.28 4.93 9.33
CA SER A 161 -6.45 4.11 10.22
C SER A 161 -4.98 4.00 9.79
N GLY A 162 -4.65 4.43 8.57
CA GLY A 162 -3.32 4.21 8.01
C GLY A 162 -2.98 2.73 7.75
N LEU A 163 -4.00 1.85 7.61
CA LEU A 163 -3.80 0.43 7.28
C LEU A 163 -3.52 0.18 5.78
N GLN A 164 -3.54 1.23 4.97
CA GLN A 164 -3.25 1.16 3.53
C GLN A 164 -1.79 0.73 3.27
N SER A 165 -1.58 -0.05 2.23
CA SER A 165 -0.22 -0.42 1.79
C SER A 165 0.55 0.82 1.38
N PRO A 166 1.79 1.02 1.85
CA PRO A 166 2.65 2.10 1.36
C PRO A 166 3.19 1.79 -0.06
N LEU A 167 2.93 0.60 -0.62
CA LEU A 167 3.41 0.19 -1.93
C LEU A 167 2.36 0.31 -3.03
N SER A 168 1.10 -0.02 -2.75
CA SER A 168 0.01 0.07 -3.73
C SER A 168 -0.93 1.25 -3.45
N PHE A 169 -0.82 1.85 -2.25
CA PHE A 169 -1.79 2.82 -1.73
C PHE A 169 -3.24 2.32 -1.74
N GLY A 170 -3.43 1.00 -1.91
CA GLY A 170 -4.71 0.34 -1.93
C GLY A 170 -5.30 0.19 -0.54
N GLY A 171 -6.07 1.19 -0.09
CA GLY A 171 -6.82 1.12 1.16
C GLY A 171 -7.98 0.12 1.12
N PHE A 172 -8.63 -0.04 -0.04
CA PHE A 172 -9.81 -0.90 -0.18
C PHE A 172 -9.51 -2.38 0.03
N GLY A 173 -8.46 -2.91 -0.60
CA GLY A 173 -8.07 -4.32 -0.44
C GLY A 173 -7.69 -4.63 1.02
N SER A 174 -6.89 -3.76 1.64
CA SER A 174 -6.54 -3.85 3.07
C SER A 174 -7.79 -3.83 3.96
N MET A 175 -8.72 -2.91 3.71
CA MET A 175 -9.99 -2.82 4.44
C MET A 175 -10.81 -4.12 4.32
N LEU A 176 -10.96 -4.67 3.11
CA LEU A 176 -11.70 -5.92 2.89
C LEU A 176 -11.06 -7.10 3.64
N ARG A 177 -9.72 -7.22 3.62
CA ARG A 177 -9.00 -8.26 4.38
C ARG A 177 -9.24 -8.14 5.88
N HIS A 178 -9.29 -6.91 6.39
CA HIS A 178 -9.48 -6.65 7.80
C HIS A 178 -10.95 -6.57 8.25
N LEU A 179 -11.91 -6.57 7.32
CA LEU A 179 -13.32 -6.33 7.62
C LEU A 179 -13.84 -7.28 8.69
N GLY A 180 -13.64 -8.59 8.54
CA GLY A 180 -14.14 -9.60 9.47
C GLY A 180 -13.58 -9.45 10.89
N ARG A 181 -12.27 -9.21 11.03
CA ARG A 181 -11.64 -9.02 12.35
C ARG A 181 -12.07 -7.71 13.00
N VAL A 182 -12.23 -6.64 12.23
CA VAL A 182 -12.61 -5.33 12.75
C VAL A 182 -14.07 -5.31 13.15
N SER A 183 -14.98 -5.82 12.30
CA SER A 183 -16.41 -5.90 12.63
C SER A 183 -16.66 -6.83 13.82
N GLY A 184 -16.01 -8.00 13.85
CA GLY A 184 -16.11 -8.93 14.97
C GLY A 184 -15.54 -8.35 16.27
N GLY A 185 -14.36 -7.73 16.19
CA GLY A 185 -13.73 -7.07 17.33
C GLY A 185 -14.55 -5.91 17.89
N ILE A 186 -15.17 -5.10 17.02
CA ILE A 186 -16.06 -4.01 17.44
C ILE A 186 -17.31 -4.58 18.15
N SER A 187 -17.90 -5.65 17.63
CA SER A 187 -19.04 -6.31 18.29
C SER A 187 -18.66 -6.81 19.68
N GLU A 188 -17.54 -7.54 19.81
CA GLU A 188 -17.07 -8.05 21.11
C GLU A 188 -16.73 -6.91 22.08
N ALA A 189 -16.12 -5.82 21.59
CA ALA A 189 -15.82 -4.64 22.38
C ALA A 189 -17.09 -3.98 22.92
N LEU A 190 -18.12 -3.83 22.08
CA LEU A 190 -19.41 -3.26 22.49
C LEU A 190 -20.17 -4.19 23.44
N ASP A 191 -20.11 -5.50 23.26
CA ASP A 191 -20.80 -6.45 24.14
C ASP A 191 -20.19 -6.49 25.55
N ALA A 192 -18.87 -6.34 25.65
CA ALA A 192 -18.13 -6.33 26.92
C ALA A 192 -17.87 -4.91 27.49
N ASP A 193 -18.42 -3.87 26.85
CA ASP A 193 -18.17 -2.44 27.14
C ASP A 193 -16.69 -2.02 27.18
N LEU A 194 -15.87 -2.70 26.37
CA LEU A 194 -14.44 -2.46 26.19
C LEU A 194 -14.21 -1.39 25.12
N THR A 195 -14.55 -0.14 25.45
CA THR A 195 -14.50 1.00 24.53
C THR A 195 -13.51 2.09 24.95
N SER A 196 -12.61 1.78 25.89
CA SER A 196 -11.47 2.66 26.19
C SER A 196 -10.49 2.66 25.01
N LYS A 197 -9.63 3.68 24.94
CA LYS A 197 -8.58 3.74 23.92
C LYS A 197 -7.69 2.49 23.94
N GLU A 198 -7.34 1.95 25.11
CA GLU A 198 -6.52 0.74 25.23
C GLU A 198 -7.22 -0.51 24.68
N ASP A 199 -8.52 -0.63 24.95
CA ASP A 199 -9.32 -1.73 24.41
C ASP A 199 -9.37 -1.65 22.88
N LEU A 200 -9.69 -0.46 22.35
CA LEU A 200 -9.80 -0.23 20.90
C LEU A 200 -8.43 -0.36 20.19
N ASP A 201 -7.33 0.05 20.81
CA ASP A 201 -5.98 -0.03 20.24
C ASP A 201 -5.55 -1.48 19.99
N ALA A 202 -6.04 -2.43 20.79
CA ALA A 202 -5.81 -3.85 20.55
C ALA A 202 -6.34 -4.32 19.17
N MET A 203 -7.31 -3.62 18.58
CA MET A 203 -7.80 -3.88 17.22
C MET A 203 -6.99 -3.22 16.11
N SER A 204 -6.04 -2.34 16.43
CA SER A 204 -5.17 -1.69 15.44
C SER A 204 -3.70 -2.04 15.70
N PRO A 205 -3.34 -3.34 15.68
CA PRO A 205 -2.00 -3.75 16.05
C PRO A 205 -0.97 -3.27 15.04
N TYR A 206 0.26 -3.15 15.53
CA TYR A 206 1.42 -3.00 14.67
C TYR A 206 1.54 -4.19 13.69
N LEU A 207 1.80 -3.90 12.42
CA LEU A 207 1.89 -4.88 11.34
C LEU A 207 3.31 -4.92 10.75
N PRO A 208 4.16 -5.89 11.13
CA PRO A 208 5.48 -6.06 10.53
C PRO A 208 5.41 -6.28 9.02
N SER A 209 4.44 -7.08 8.55
CA SER A 209 4.18 -7.32 7.12
C SER A 209 4.02 -6.00 6.35
N LEU A 210 3.22 -5.08 6.85
CA LEU A 210 3.05 -3.73 6.30
C LEU A 210 4.34 -2.91 6.41
N SER A 211 4.99 -2.95 7.59
CA SER A 211 6.15 -2.10 7.87
C SER A 211 7.38 -2.45 7.02
N THR A 212 7.53 -3.72 6.65
CA THR A 212 8.59 -4.15 5.71
C THR A 212 8.41 -3.58 4.30
N MET A 213 7.20 -3.12 3.92
CA MET A 213 6.92 -2.53 2.61
C MET A 213 7.53 -1.14 2.44
N TRP A 214 7.80 -0.43 3.55
CA TRP A 214 8.38 0.92 3.52
C TRP A 214 9.74 1.01 2.83
N LEU A 215 10.56 -0.04 2.94
CA LEU A 215 11.86 -0.07 2.26
C LEU A 215 11.67 -0.05 0.74
N PHE A 216 10.66 -0.75 0.23
CA PHE A 216 10.34 -0.77 -1.19
C PHE A 216 9.86 0.60 -1.65
N GLN A 217 8.92 1.22 -0.93
CA GLN A 217 8.45 2.57 -1.24
C GLN A 217 9.61 3.57 -1.26
N LYS A 218 10.51 3.50 -0.27
CA LYS A 218 11.70 4.36 -0.24
C LYS A 218 12.63 4.10 -1.43
N ALA A 219 12.85 2.84 -1.78
CA ALA A 219 13.66 2.45 -2.93
C ALA A 219 13.08 2.94 -4.27
N MET A 220 11.76 3.14 -4.35
CA MET A 220 11.06 3.66 -5.53
C MET A 220 10.80 5.17 -5.51
N SER A 221 11.32 5.88 -4.50
CA SER A 221 11.14 7.33 -4.35
C SER A 221 12.46 8.06 -4.55
N VAL A 222 12.40 9.28 -5.08
CA VAL A 222 13.56 10.16 -5.25
C VAL A 222 13.34 11.38 -4.37
N SER A 223 14.23 11.67 -3.43
CA SER A 223 14.10 12.85 -2.55
C SER A 223 14.55 14.13 -3.25
N VAL A 224 13.98 15.27 -2.84
CA VAL A 224 14.36 16.58 -3.38
C VAL A 224 15.86 16.85 -3.16
N GLY A 225 16.54 17.33 -4.19
CA GLY A 225 17.97 17.67 -4.18
C GLY A 225 18.91 16.47 -4.11
N LYS A 226 18.39 15.24 -4.12
CA LYS A 226 19.22 14.04 -4.04
C LYS A 226 19.79 13.69 -5.43
N PRO A 227 21.12 13.56 -5.58
CA PRO A 227 21.71 13.11 -6.83
C PRO A 227 21.19 11.72 -7.22
N VAL A 228 20.94 11.54 -8.52
CA VAL A 228 20.54 10.25 -9.10
C VAL A 228 21.60 9.83 -10.10
N PRO A 229 22.66 9.10 -9.66
CA PRO A 229 23.78 8.74 -10.54
C PRO A 229 23.37 7.82 -11.69
N ASP A 230 22.38 6.97 -11.44
CA ASP A 230 21.79 6.07 -12.43
C ASP A 230 20.28 6.37 -12.52
N PRO A 231 19.84 7.12 -13.55
CA PRO A 231 18.42 7.46 -13.73
C PRO A 231 17.51 6.24 -13.89
N ASP A 232 18.04 5.06 -14.23
CA ASP A 232 17.28 3.83 -14.43
C ASP A 232 17.31 2.89 -13.21
N ILE A 233 17.90 3.30 -12.08
CA ILE A 233 18.08 2.43 -10.92
C ILE A 233 16.77 1.81 -10.44
N ILE A 234 15.68 2.57 -10.42
CA ILE A 234 14.37 2.10 -9.96
C ILE A 234 13.79 1.07 -10.95
N ASN A 235 13.89 1.32 -12.25
CA ASN A 235 13.46 0.38 -13.29
C ASN A 235 14.25 -0.93 -13.23
N LYS A 236 15.57 -0.86 -13.02
CA LYS A 236 16.44 -2.04 -12.88
C LYS A 236 16.06 -2.88 -11.66
N VAL A 237 15.84 -2.23 -10.51
CA VAL A 237 15.42 -2.91 -9.26
C VAL A 237 14.05 -3.55 -9.42
N LEU A 238 13.06 -2.85 -10.00
CA LEU A 238 11.73 -3.39 -10.25
C LEU A 238 11.76 -4.57 -11.22
N SER A 239 12.47 -4.44 -12.35
CA SER A 239 12.64 -5.53 -13.31
C SER A 239 13.27 -6.75 -12.65
N SER A 240 14.32 -6.58 -11.84
CA SER A 240 14.99 -7.69 -11.15
C SER A 240 14.05 -8.39 -10.16
N ASN A 241 13.34 -7.61 -9.35
CA ASN A 241 12.38 -8.13 -8.37
C ASN A 241 11.25 -8.92 -9.03
N PHE A 242 10.59 -8.35 -10.05
CA PHE A 242 9.47 -9.03 -10.73
C PHE A 242 9.93 -10.28 -11.49
N LYS A 243 11.09 -10.26 -12.15
CA LYS A 243 11.67 -11.46 -12.79
C LYS A 243 12.00 -12.55 -11.77
N THR A 244 12.49 -12.16 -10.60
CA THR A 244 12.78 -13.09 -9.52
C THR A 244 11.50 -13.72 -8.97
N MET A 245 10.48 -12.90 -8.67
CA MET A 245 9.19 -13.40 -8.19
C MET A 245 8.48 -14.29 -9.22
N ASP A 246 8.58 -13.97 -10.52
CA ASP A 246 8.02 -14.81 -11.59
C ASP A 246 8.66 -16.20 -11.61
N LYS A 247 9.99 -16.28 -11.48
CA LYS A 247 10.72 -17.56 -11.36
C LYS A 247 10.35 -18.35 -10.11
N LEU A 248 10.08 -17.66 -8.99
CA LEU A 248 9.65 -18.29 -7.73
C LEU A 248 8.18 -18.76 -7.78
N GLY A 249 7.42 -18.29 -8.78
CA GLY A 249 6.07 -18.73 -9.08
C GLY A 249 4.97 -18.04 -8.26
N LYS A 250 3.74 -18.48 -8.50
CA LYS A 250 2.52 -17.82 -7.99
C LYS A 250 2.43 -17.75 -6.46
N GLY A 251 3.07 -18.68 -5.75
CA GLY A 251 3.09 -18.69 -4.29
C GLY A 251 3.86 -17.52 -3.66
N VAL A 252 4.78 -16.90 -4.40
CA VAL A 252 5.47 -15.68 -3.98
C VAL A 252 4.85 -14.44 -4.62
N MET A 253 4.54 -14.52 -5.92
CA MET A 253 4.00 -13.38 -6.67
C MET A 253 2.62 -12.93 -6.15
N MET A 254 1.65 -13.83 -6.00
CA MET A 254 0.27 -13.45 -5.72
C MET A 254 0.08 -12.78 -4.35
N PRO A 255 0.67 -13.28 -3.23
CA PRO A 255 0.61 -12.56 -1.96
C PRO A 255 1.23 -11.17 -2.05
N PHE A 256 2.37 -11.03 -2.72
CA PHE A 256 3.04 -9.73 -2.89
C PHE A 256 2.15 -8.73 -3.64
N LEU A 257 1.51 -9.15 -4.74
CA LEU A 257 0.60 -8.31 -5.52
C LEU A 257 -0.67 -7.91 -4.75
N GLN A 258 -1.00 -8.59 -3.65
CA GLN A 258 -2.14 -8.28 -2.78
C GLN A 258 -1.72 -7.55 -1.48
N ASP A 259 -0.49 -7.03 -1.44
CA ASP A 259 0.11 -6.40 -0.27
C ASP A 259 0.14 -7.31 0.97
N VAL A 260 0.32 -8.61 0.74
CA VAL A 260 0.53 -9.60 1.80
C VAL A 260 1.96 -10.09 1.77
N ILE A 261 2.78 -9.48 2.61
CA ILE A 261 4.17 -9.90 2.79
C ILE A 261 4.23 -11.08 3.76
N GLN A 262 4.67 -12.22 3.23
CA GLN A 262 4.96 -13.42 4.00
C GLN A 262 6.47 -13.63 4.10
N LEU A 263 6.93 -14.15 5.24
CA LEU A 263 8.35 -14.38 5.51
C LEU A 263 9.05 -15.21 4.40
N PRO A 264 8.52 -16.36 3.93
CA PRO A 264 9.20 -17.14 2.90
C PRO A 264 9.31 -16.38 1.58
N GLY A 265 8.23 -15.71 1.15
CA GLY A 265 8.21 -14.95 -0.10
C GLY A 265 9.21 -13.79 -0.09
N LEU A 266 9.24 -13.03 1.01
CA LEU A 266 10.18 -11.92 1.17
C LEU A 266 11.64 -12.39 1.18
N PHE A 267 11.94 -13.43 1.96
CA PHE A 267 13.28 -13.99 2.04
C PHE A 267 13.74 -14.54 0.67
N SER A 268 12.90 -15.34 0.00
CA SER A 268 13.22 -15.90 -1.31
C SER A 268 13.42 -14.84 -2.37
N THR A 269 12.66 -13.74 -2.34
CA THR A 269 12.83 -12.63 -3.29
C THR A 269 14.16 -11.91 -3.09
N ILE A 270 14.53 -11.60 -1.85
CA ILE A 270 15.82 -10.95 -1.54
C ILE A 270 17.00 -11.87 -1.88
N ALA A 271 16.92 -13.14 -1.51
CA ALA A 271 17.94 -14.13 -1.83
C ALA A 271 18.07 -14.30 -3.36
N GLY A 272 16.95 -14.39 -4.06
CA GLY A 272 16.91 -14.49 -5.52
C GLY A 272 17.53 -13.27 -6.20
N MET A 273 17.19 -12.05 -5.79
CA MET A 273 17.81 -10.83 -6.33
C MET A 273 19.32 -10.82 -6.09
N SER A 274 19.76 -11.22 -4.89
CA SER A 274 21.19 -11.29 -4.55
C SER A 274 21.96 -12.33 -5.38
N LEU A 275 21.29 -13.40 -5.82
CA LEU A 275 21.87 -14.45 -6.64
C LEU A 275 21.84 -14.12 -8.13
N TYR A 276 20.74 -13.56 -8.63
CA TYR A 276 20.53 -13.33 -10.05
C TYR A 276 21.06 -11.98 -10.52
N ASP A 277 21.03 -10.95 -9.68
CA ASP A 277 21.48 -9.60 -10.00
C ASP A 277 22.35 -8.99 -8.87
N PRO A 278 23.47 -9.63 -8.46
CA PRO A 278 24.30 -9.19 -7.32
C PRO A 278 24.85 -7.77 -7.50
N LEU A 279 25.07 -7.33 -8.74
CA LEU A 279 25.59 -6.00 -9.05
C LEU A 279 24.57 -4.87 -8.76
N LEU A 280 23.28 -5.18 -8.62
CA LEU A 280 22.26 -4.19 -8.25
C LEU A 280 22.21 -3.92 -6.73
N VAL A 281 22.76 -4.83 -5.91
CA VAL A 281 22.69 -4.71 -4.44
C VAL A 281 23.48 -3.51 -3.91
N PRO A 282 24.76 -3.26 -4.28
CA PRO A 282 25.49 -2.10 -3.77
C PRO A 282 24.87 -0.75 -4.18
N PRO A 283 24.49 -0.53 -5.45
CA PRO A 283 23.78 0.69 -5.84
C PRO A 283 22.45 0.87 -5.11
N LEU A 284 21.68 -0.21 -4.88
CA LEU A 284 20.43 -0.16 -4.13
C LEU A 284 20.66 0.22 -2.65
N LEU A 285 21.67 -0.34 -2.00
CA LEU A 285 21.99 -0.02 -0.60
C LEU A 285 22.46 1.44 -0.45
N LEU A 286 23.27 1.93 -1.40
CA LEU A 286 23.64 3.35 -1.46
C LEU A 286 22.42 4.24 -1.74
N TRP A 287 21.53 3.80 -2.63
CA TRP A 287 20.31 4.51 -2.97
C TRP A 287 19.37 4.63 -1.77
N VAL A 288 19.12 3.54 -1.04
CA VAL A 288 18.22 3.56 0.10
C VAL A 288 18.86 4.21 1.34
N GLY A 289 20.16 4.02 1.53
CA GLY A 289 20.91 4.49 2.69
C GLY A 289 20.84 3.52 3.89
N PRO A 290 21.73 3.69 4.88
CA PRO A 290 21.91 2.73 5.97
C PRO A 290 20.75 2.75 7.00
N ALA A 291 20.19 3.91 7.31
CA ALA A 291 19.17 4.02 8.35
C ALA A 291 17.87 3.23 8.02
N PRO A 292 17.29 3.34 6.80
CA PRO A 292 16.13 2.52 6.44
C PRO A 292 16.39 1.01 6.46
N VAL A 293 17.61 0.57 6.12
CA VAL A 293 17.99 -0.85 6.13
C VAL A 293 18.02 -1.43 7.55
N VAL A 294 18.57 -0.67 8.50
CA VAL A 294 18.59 -1.07 9.93
C VAL A 294 17.17 -1.20 10.47
N THR A 295 16.34 -0.19 10.24
CA THR A 295 14.93 -0.20 10.65
C THR A 295 14.17 -1.38 10.03
N TRP A 296 14.37 -1.62 8.74
CA TRP A 296 13.75 -2.74 8.03
C TRP A 296 14.16 -4.11 8.59
N THR A 297 15.41 -4.27 9.02
CA THR A 297 15.87 -5.53 9.63
C THR A 297 15.11 -5.82 10.94
N GLY A 298 14.80 -4.78 11.72
CA GLY A 298 13.94 -4.89 12.89
C GLY A 298 12.53 -5.37 12.53
N HIS A 299 11.92 -4.79 11.47
CA HIS A 299 10.61 -5.21 10.99
C HIS A 299 10.61 -6.66 10.47
N PHE A 300 11.68 -7.07 9.78
CA PHE A 300 11.86 -8.43 9.29
C PHE A 300 11.97 -9.45 10.43
N ALA A 301 12.72 -9.12 11.50
CA ALA A 301 12.80 -9.96 12.69
C ALA A 301 11.43 -10.10 13.39
N GLN A 302 10.66 -9.01 13.46
CA GLN A 302 9.30 -9.04 14.01
C GLN A 302 8.34 -9.85 13.14
N LEU A 303 8.48 -9.79 11.81
CA LEU A 303 7.72 -10.62 10.87
C LEU A 303 7.95 -12.11 11.16
N ALA A 304 9.21 -12.51 11.36
CA ALA A 304 9.57 -13.88 11.73
C ALA A 304 8.99 -14.28 13.09
N ALA A 305 9.09 -13.39 14.10
CA ALA A 305 8.51 -13.62 15.41
C ALA A 305 6.98 -13.78 15.35
N TYR A 306 6.28 -12.92 14.63
CA TYR A 306 4.81 -12.98 14.48
C TYR A 306 4.39 -14.26 13.77
N THR A 307 5.14 -14.69 12.75
CA THR A 307 4.90 -15.96 12.05
C THR A 307 4.97 -17.15 13.03
N ALA A 308 6.01 -17.19 13.87
CA ALA A 308 6.15 -18.26 14.86
C ALA A 308 5.08 -18.20 15.95
N LEU A 309 4.82 -17.00 16.49
CA LEU A 309 3.82 -16.78 17.53
C LEU A 309 2.41 -17.12 17.05
N TYR A 310 2.05 -16.78 15.82
CA TYR A 310 0.76 -17.14 15.24
C TYR A 310 0.58 -18.66 15.20
N LYS A 311 1.58 -19.38 14.68
CA LYS A 311 1.55 -20.86 14.58
C LYS A 311 1.34 -21.53 15.94
N VAL A 312 2.01 -21.04 16.98
CA VAL A 312 1.86 -21.57 18.34
C VAL A 312 0.51 -21.14 18.95
N GLY A 313 0.17 -19.86 18.85
CA GLY A 313 -1.04 -19.28 19.42
C GLY A 313 -2.33 -19.89 18.84
N SER A 314 -2.36 -20.13 17.52
CA SER A 314 -3.52 -20.73 16.85
C SER A 314 -3.78 -22.16 17.31
N ALA A 315 -2.73 -22.91 17.66
CA ALA A 315 -2.86 -24.27 18.18
C ALA A 315 -3.40 -24.31 19.62
N VAL A 316 -3.09 -23.29 20.42
CA VAL A 316 -3.44 -23.24 21.85
C VAL A 316 -4.80 -22.53 22.09
N LEU A 317 -5.26 -21.71 21.15
CA LEU A 317 -6.49 -20.91 21.25
C LEU A 317 -7.71 -21.67 21.78
N PRO A 318 -8.11 -22.83 21.23
CA PRO A 318 -9.34 -23.52 21.67
C PRO A 318 -9.31 -23.99 23.13
N SER A 319 -8.11 -24.23 23.67
CA SER A 319 -7.91 -24.64 25.06
C SER A 319 -7.76 -23.45 25.99
N ALA A 320 -7.11 -22.38 25.53
CA ALA A 320 -6.90 -21.16 26.32
C ALA A 320 -8.21 -20.45 26.66
N GLU A 321 -9.18 -20.42 25.74
CA GLU A 321 -10.43 -19.67 25.94
C GLU A 321 -11.38 -20.29 26.97
N LYS A 322 -11.26 -21.60 27.26
CA LYS A 322 -12.25 -22.33 28.09
C LYS A 322 -12.36 -21.83 29.53
N GLY A 323 -11.34 -21.14 30.04
CA GLY A 323 -11.31 -20.57 31.40
C GLY A 323 -11.28 -19.04 31.46
N MET A 324 -11.34 -18.35 30.32
CA MET A 324 -11.18 -16.89 30.27
C MET A 324 -12.53 -16.16 30.41
N ASP A 325 -12.52 -15.03 31.12
CA ASP A 325 -13.62 -14.07 31.11
C ASP A 325 -13.72 -13.34 29.76
N ALA A 326 -14.79 -12.55 29.56
CA ALA A 326 -15.03 -11.87 28.29
C ALA A 326 -13.89 -10.91 27.90
N ARG A 327 -13.33 -10.19 28.88
CA ARG A 327 -12.22 -9.26 28.68
C ARG A 327 -10.95 -10.00 28.24
N SER A 328 -10.57 -11.06 28.95
CA SER A 328 -9.39 -11.84 28.63
C SER A 328 -9.51 -12.52 27.27
N LYS A 329 -10.70 -13.03 26.91
CA LYS A 329 -10.99 -13.57 25.58
C LYS A 329 -10.79 -12.52 24.49
N TYR A 330 -11.34 -11.32 24.69
CA TYR A 330 -11.18 -10.21 23.77
C TYR A 330 -9.69 -9.93 23.48
N TYR A 331 -8.90 -9.65 24.52
CA TYR A 331 -7.47 -9.34 24.35
C TYR A 331 -6.67 -10.50 23.75
N PHE A 332 -6.99 -11.74 24.12
CA PHE A 332 -6.33 -12.92 23.57
C PHE A 332 -6.58 -13.05 22.05
N ARG A 333 -7.84 -12.89 21.62
CA ARG A 333 -8.22 -12.91 20.20
C ARG A 333 -7.55 -11.79 19.42
N ARG A 334 -7.57 -10.55 19.95
CA ARG A 334 -6.89 -9.39 19.33
C ARG A 334 -5.40 -9.63 19.15
N LYS A 335 -4.74 -10.24 20.14
CA LYS A 335 -3.32 -10.59 20.06
C LYS A 335 -3.04 -11.67 19.01
N LEU A 336 -3.89 -12.68 18.90
CA LEU A 336 -3.77 -13.70 17.86
C LEU A 336 -3.99 -13.12 16.46
N GLU A 337 -4.98 -12.24 16.29
CA GLU A 337 -5.22 -11.50 15.06
C GLU A 337 -4.02 -10.63 14.69
N ALA A 338 -3.41 -9.92 15.66
CA ALA A 338 -2.19 -9.15 15.44
C ALA A 338 -1.07 -10.02 14.85
N TRP A 339 -0.86 -11.23 15.39
CA TRP A 339 0.12 -12.16 14.84
C TRP A 339 -0.27 -12.68 13.46
N LYS A 340 -1.54 -13.04 13.24
CA LYS A 340 -2.03 -13.53 11.96
C LYS A 340 -1.79 -12.52 10.83
N PHE A 341 -2.33 -11.31 10.99
CA PHE A 341 -2.30 -10.28 9.97
C PHE A 341 -0.93 -9.61 9.88
N GLY A 342 -0.24 -9.42 11.02
CA GLY A 342 1.11 -8.87 11.04
C GLY A 342 2.17 -9.79 10.44
N SER A 343 1.85 -11.08 10.25
CA SER A 343 2.70 -12.05 9.55
C SER A 343 2.27 -12.40 8.12
N GLY A 344 1.16 -11.84 7.65
CA GLY A 344 0.60 -12.19 6.34
C GLY A 344 0.01 -13.61 6.26
N ASN A 345 -0.30 -14.24 7.39
CA ASN A 345 -0.98 -15.54 7.45
C ASN A 345 -2.52 -15.42 7.29
N ASP A 346 -2.99 -14.27 6.82
CA ASP A 346 -4.36 -14.00 6.40
C ASP A 346 -4.62 -14.18 4.90
N TYR A 347 -3.57 -14.42 4.10
CA TYR A 347 -3.64 -14.90 2.71
C TYR A 347 -3.90 -16.41 2.68
#